data_AF-A0A4V3KSE2-F1
#
_entry.id   AF-A0A4V3KSE2-F1
#
_cell.length_a   1.000
_cell.length_b   1.000
_cell.length_c   1.000
_cell.angle_alpha   90.00
_cell.angle_beta   90.00
_cell.angle_gamma   90.00
#
_symmetry.space_group_name_H-M   'P 1'
#
loop_
_entity.id
_entity.type
_entity.pdbx_description
1 polymer ?
#
loop_
_entity_poly.entity_id
_entity_poly.type
_entity_poly.pdbx_seq_one_letter_code
_entity_poly.pdbx_strand_id
1 'polypeptide(L)'
;ANAMFEPLWNNKYISNIQVTSSEVLGVEDRGGYYESSGALKDMVQNHMLQMVALLAMEAPISLNSEDIRAEKVKALKSLRKLEPEEVRQNFVRGQYD
;
A
#
# COMPACT_ATOMS: atom_id res chain seq x y z
N ALA A 1 6.92 20.72 -8.54
CA ALA A 1 7.40 19.70 -7.59
C ALA A 1 8.80 20.09 -7.10
N ASN A 2 9.25 19.53 -5.97
CA ASN A 2 10.56 19.83 -5.37
C ASN A 2 11.69 19.13 -6.14
N ALA A 3 12.44 19.87 -6.97
CA ALA A 3 13.53 19.33 -7.79
C ALA A 3 14.63 18.60 -6.98
N MET A 4 14.74 18.90 -5.67
CA MET A 4 15.68 18.24 -4.77
C MET A 4 15.34 16.76 -4.51
N PHE A 5 14.05 16.39 -4.46
CA PHE A 5 13.64 15.03 -4.06
C PHE A 5 13.55 14.06 -5.22
N GLU A 6 13.28 14.55 -6.43
CA GLU A 6 13.14 13.73 -7.65
C GLU A 6 14.33 12.78 -7.91
N PRO A 7 15.61 13.22 -7.88
CA PRO A 7 16.73 12.31 -8.12
C PRO A 7 16.98 11.31 -6.98
N LEU A 8 16.42 11.53 -5.80
CA LEU A 8 16.58 10.68 -4.62
C LEU A 8 15.49 9.60 -4.51
N TRP A 9 14.41 9.71 -5.27
CA TRP A 9 13.25 8.82 -5.15
C TRP A 9 13.41 7.52 -5.95
N ASN A 10 14.43 6.72 -5.60
CA ASN A 10 14.69 5.43 -6.23
C ASN A 10 15.52 4.50 -5.33
N ASN A 11 15.68 3.24 -5.75
CA ASN A 11 16.36 2.18 -5.00
C ASN A 11 17.87 2.41 -4.74
N LYS A 12 18.51 3.41 -5.38
CA LYS A 12 19.91 3.74 -5.08
C LYS A 12 20.05 4.53 -3.78
N TYR A 13 19.00 5.25 -3.38
CA TYR A 13 19.01 6.12 -2.21
C TYR A 13 18.00 5.69 -1.14
N ILE A 14 16.92 5.01 -1.53
CA ILE A 14 15.89 4.51 -0.62
C ILE A 14 16.20 3.06 -0.26
N SER A 15 16.45 2.81 1.04
CA SER A 15 16.61 1.46 1.58
C SER A 15 15.28 0.73 1.74
N ASN A 16 14.26 1.39 2.31
CA ASN A 16 12.92 0.83 2.49
C ASN A 16 11.88 1.96 2.63
N ILE A 17 10.62 1.61 2.42
CA ILE A 17 9.45 2.48 2.61
C ILE A 17 8.53 1.80 3.62
N GLN A 18 8.07 2.55 4.61
CA GLN A 18 7.16 2.05 5.65
C GLN A 18 5.86 2.85 5.59
N VAL A 19 4.74 2.13 5.55
CA VAL A 19 3.38 2.70 5.60
C VAL A 19 2.71 2.10 6.82
N THR A 20 2.39 2.94 7.80
CA THR A 20 1.79 2.51 9.06
C THR A 20 0.39 3.09 9.18
N SER A 21 -0.57 2.23 9.48
CA SER A 21 -1.90 2.59 9.93
C SER A 21 -2.15 1.88 11.24
N SER A 22 -2.40 2.64 12.30
CA SER A 22 -2.63 2.13 13.65
C SER A 22 -3.89 2.75 14.22
N GLU A 23 -4.74 1.93 14.82
CA GLU A 23 -5.98 2.34 15.46
C GLU A 23 -5.91 1.99 16.94
N VAL A 24 -6.51 2.84 17.78
CA VAL A 24 -6.60 2.61 19.23
C VAL A 24 -7.91 1.88 19.58
N LEU A 25 -8.91 1.98 18.72
CA LEU A 25 -10.23 1.38 18.91
C LEU A 25 -10.21 -0.07 18.43
N GLY A 26 -11.00 -0.91 19.11
CA GLY A 26 -11.24 -2.30 18.67
C GLY A 26 -12.31 -2.38 17.58
N VAL A 27 -12.82 -3.58 17.34
CA VAL A 27 -13.85 -3.84 16.32
C VAL A 27 -15.21 -3.15 16.58
N GLU A 28 -15.43 -2.66 17.81
CA GLU A 28 -16.66 -1.99 18.26
C GLU A 28 -17.94 -2.70 17.74
N ASP A 29 -18.92 -1.93 17.25
CA ASP A 29 -20.18 -2.47 16.73
C ASP A 29 -20.04 -3.10 15.33
N ARG A 30 -18.83 -3.09 14.73
CA ARG A 30 -18.57 -3.64 13.39
C ARG A 30 -18.19 -5.12 13.39
N GLY A 31 -18.28 -5.80 14.54
CA GLY A 31 -17.87 -7.21 14.71
C GLY A 31 -18.35 -8.15 13.60
N GLY A 32 -19.64 -8.06 13.23
CA GLY A 32 -20.21 -8.93 12.19
C GLY A 32 -19.63 -8.74 10.78
N TYR A 33 -19.25 -7.51 10.40
CA TYR A 33 -18.56 -7.24 9.13
C TYR A 33 -17.09 -7.66 9.20
N TYR A 34 -16.43 -7.26 10.29
CA TYR A 34 -15.00 -7.41 10.47
C TYR A 34 -14.55 -8.86 10.57
N GLU A 35 -15.38 -9.75 11.12
CA GLU A 35 -15.09 -11.19 11.20
C GLU A 35 -14.80 -11.80 9.82
N SER A 36 -15.51 -11.35 8.78
CA SER A 36 -15.35 -11.85 7.41
C SER A 36 -14.28 -11.11 6.60
N SER A 37 -13.95 -9.88 7.01
CA SER A 37 -13.04 -9.00 6.28
C SER A 37 -11.63 -9.00 6.85
N GLY A 38 -11.51 -8.78 8.16
CA GLY A 38 -10.28 -8.52 8.89
C GLY A 38 -9.53 -7.28 8.40
N ALA A 39 -8.42 -6.95 9.06
CA ALA A 39 -7.56 -5.83 8.68
C ALA A 39 -7.09 -5.87 7.22
N LEU A 40 -6.92 -7.08 6.65
CA LEU A 40 -6.46 -7.25 5.27
C LEU A 40 -7.44 -6.67 4.24
N LYS A 41 -8.75 -6.92 4.37
CA LYS A 41 -9.74 -6.40 3.43
C LYS A 41 -10.25 -5.01 3.83
N ASP A 42 -10.25 -4.69 5.13
CA ASP A 42 -10.75 -3.40 5.63
C ASP A 42 -9.75 -2.26 5.37
N MET A 43 -8.43 -2.51 5.54
CA MET A 43 -7.39 -1.48 5.48
C MET A 43 -6.31 -1.70 4.42
N VAL A 44 -5.84 -2.94 4.26
CA VAL A 44 -4.67 -3.20 3.41
C VAL A 44 -5.05 -3.13 1.93
N GLN A 45 -6.09 -3.86 1.51
CA GLN A 45 -6.47 -4.02 0.10
C GLN A 45 -6.89 -2.69 -0.57
N ASN A 46 -7.41 -1.75 0.20
CA ASN A 46 -7.90 -0.46 -0.26
C ASN A 46 -6.91 0.67 0.12
N HIS A 47 -6.92 1.14 1.35
CA HIS A 47 -6.23 2.34 1.82
C HIS A 47 -4.72 2.22 1.69
N MET A 48 -4.12 1.15 2.23
CA MET A 48 -2.66 0.99 2.18
C MET A 48 -2.16 0.77 0.76
N LEU A 49 -2.86 -0.02 -0.06
CA LEU A 49 -2.49 -0.20 -1.47
C LEU A 49 -2.60 1.09 -2.28
N GLN A 50 -3.57 1.97 -1.99
CA GLN A 50 -3.63 3.29 -2.63
C GLN A 50 -2.46 4.19 -2.22
N MET A 51 -2.02 4.15 -0.97
CA MET A 51 -0.83 4.88 -0.51
C MET A 51 0.43 4.35 -1.19
N VAL A 52 0.60 3.02 -1.27
CA VAL A 52 1.71 2.39 -1.98
C VAL A 52 1.70 2.78 -3.47
N ALA A 53 0.54 2.79 -4.13
CA ALA A 53 0.43 3.18 -5.52
C ALA A 53 0.90 4.64 -5.76
N LEU A 54 0.61 5.55 -4.83
CA LEU A 54 1.06 6.94 -4.93
C LEU A 54 2.57 7.09 -4.65
N LEU A 55 3.11 6.31 -3.72
CA LEU A 55 4.54 6.35 -3.37
C LEU A 55 5.43 5.69 -4.43
N ALA A 56 4.90 4.69 -5.14
CA ALA A 56 5.67 3.88 -6.10
C ALA A 56 5.42 4.21 -7.58
N MET A 57 4.46 5.09 -7.90
CA MET A 57 4.23 5.50 -9.29
C MET A 57 5.41 6.31 -9.84
N GLU A 58 5.65 6.19 -11.14
CA GLU A 58 6.55 7.10 -11.84
C GLU A 58 5.93 8.50 -11.93
N ALA A 59 6.75 9.48 -12.31
CA ALA A 59 6.25 10.82 -12.61
C ALA A 59 5.25 10.75 -13.79
N PRO A 60 3.99 11.20 -13.62
CA PRO A 60 3.02 11.18 -14.70
C PRO A 60 3.36 12.25 -15.74
N ILE A 61 2.94 12.01 -16.99
CA ILE A 61 3.17 12.93 -18.12
C ILE A 61 2.48 14.29 -17.88
N SER A 62 1.37 14.30 -17.13
CA SER A 62 0.71 15.50 -16.64
C SER A 62 0.01 15.25 -15.30
N LEU A 63 -0.51 16.30 -14.67
CA LEU A 63 -1.29 16.20 -13.43
C LEU A 63 -2.78 15.94 -13.67
N ASN A 64 -3.17 15.58 -14.90
CA ASN A 64 -4.53 15.16 -15.21
C ASN A 64 -4.84 13.82 -14.53
N SER A 65 -6.09 13.64 -14.11
CA SER A 65 -6.52 12.47 -13.33
C SER A 65 -6.22 11.14 -14.02
N GLU A 66 -6.37 11.06 -15.35
CA GLU A 66 -6.10 9.83 -16.11
C GLU A 66 -4.60 9.50 -16.17
N ASP A 67 -3.73 10.50 -16.30
CA ASP A 67 -2.29 10.29 -16.36
C ASP A 67 -1.75 9.82 -15.00
N ILE A 68 -2.23 10.41 -13.90
CA ILE A 68 -1.92 9.96 -12.54
C ILE A 68 -2.44 8.53 -12.33
N ARG A 69 -3.67 8.24 -12.77
CA ARG A 69 -4.27 6.91 -12.63
C ARG A 69 -3.48 5.87 -13.42
N ALA A 70 -3.00 6.20 -14.61
CA ALA A 70 -2.18 5.32 -15.43
C ALA A 70 -0.90 4.89 -14.72
N GLU A 71 -0.15 5.84 -14.14
CA GLU A 71 1.09 5.51 -13.43
C GLU A 71 0.83 4.76 -12.11
N LYS A 72 -0.25 5.07 -11.38
CA LYS A 72 -0.67 4.28 -10.21
C LYS A 72 -0.98 2.82 -10.59
N VAL A 73 -1.74 2.61 -11.67
CA VAL A 73 -2.09 1.26 -12.15
C VAL A 73 -0.85 0.50 -12.62
N LYS A 74 0.07 1.17 -13.30
CA LYS A 74 1.34 0.59 -13.75
C LYS A 74 2.20 0.14 -12.56
N ALA A 75 2.32 0.97 -11.51
CA ALA A 75 2.99 0.57 -10.28
C ALA A 75 2.35 -0.67 -9.65
N LEU A 76 1.02 -0.70 -9.49
CA LEU A 76 0.31 -1.86 -8.93
C LEU A 76 0.48 -3.13 -9.77
N LYS A 77 0.51 -3.03 -11.11
CA LYS A 77 0.76 -4.17 -12.00
C LYS A 77 2.17 -4.74 -11.87
N SER A 78 3.13 -3.93 -11.40
CA SER A 78 4.52 -4.36 -11.18
C SER A 78 4.74 -5.04 -9.83
N LEU A 79 3.74 -5.03 -8.93
CA LEU A 79 3.84 -5.70 -7.65
C LEU A 79 4.06 -7.21 -7.84
N ARG A 80 5.04 -7.75 -7.12
CA ARG A 80 5.31 -9.19 -7.09
C ARG A 80 4.08 -9.91 -6.52
N LYS A 81 3.52 -10.83 -7.32
CA LYS A 81 2.52 -11.79 -6.82
C LYS A 81 3.23 -12.82 -5.94
N LEU A 82 2.65 -13.13 -4.79
CA LEU A 82 3.21 -14.10 -3.85
C LEU A 82 2.57 -15.46 -4.06
N GLU A 83 3.40 -16.49 -4.10
CA GLU A 83 2.96 -17.87 -3.96
C GLU A 83 2.60 -18.17 -2.49
N PRO A 84 1.74 -19.18 -2.21
CA PRO A 84 1.27 -19.46 -0.84
C PRO A 84 2.39 -19.65 0.20
N GLU A 85 3.53 -20.21 -0.21
CA GLU A 85 4.70 -20.41 0.65
C GLU A 85 5.39 -19.10 1.01
N GLU A 86 5.43 -18.14 0.08
CA GLU A 86 6.05 -16.83 0.28
C GLU A 86 5.20 -15.95 1.19
N VAL A 87 3.87 -16.13 1.21
CA VAL A 87 2.97 -15.36 2.08
C VAL A 87 3.42 -15.49 3.55
N ARG A 88 3.76 -16.70 4.01
CA ARG A 88 4.22 -16.93 5.39
C ARG A 88 5.54 -16.26 5.74
N GLN A 89 6.39 -15.99 4.73
CA GLN A 89 7.69 -15.34 4.93
C GLN A 89 7.60 -13.81 4.89
N ASN A 90 6.62 -13.27 4.16
CA ASN A 90 6.53 -11.83 3.88
C ASN A 90 5.38 -11.13 4.63
N PHE A 91 4.44 -11.88 5.20
CA PHE A 91 3.28 -11.33 5.92
C PHE A 91 3.13 -11.97 7.30
N VAL A 92 2.75 -11.13 8.26
CA VAL A 92 2.35 -11.53 9.60
C VAL A 92 0.89 -11.13 9.80
N ARG A 93 0.13 -12.02 10.44
CA ARG A 93 -1.25 -11.78 10.86
C ARG A 93 -1.32 -11.98 12.37
N GLY A 94 -2.00 -11.07 13.05
CA GLY A 94 -2.19 -11.10 14.50
C GLY A 94 -3.64 -10.76 14.85
N GLN A 95 -4.02 -11.12 16.06
CA GLN A 95 -5.31 -10.82 16.67
C GLN A 95 -5.02 -10.28 18.07
N TYR A 96 -5.64 -9.15 18.44
CA TYR A 96 -5.53 -8.61 19.78
C TYR A 96 -6.42 -9.44 20.74
N ASP A 97 -6.07 -9.44 22.03
CA ASP A 97 -6.79 -10.19 23.09
C ASP A 97 -8.20 -9.64 23.38
#